data_AF-A0A520HK53-F1
#
_entry.id   AF-A0A520HK53-F1
#
_cell.length_a   1.000
_cell.length_b   1.000
_cell.length_c   1.000
_cell.angle_alpha   90.00
_cell.angle_beta   90.00
_cell.angle_gamma   90.00
#
_symmetry.space_group_name_H-M   'P 1'
#
loop_
_entity.id
_entity.type
_entity.pdbx_description
1 polymer ?
#
loop_
_entity_poly.entity_id
_entity_poly.type
_entity_poly.pdbx_seq_one_letter_code
_entity_poly.pdbx_strand_id
1 'polypeptide(L)'
;MFKLNFKIALRNLWKNKGFTLINVGGLAIGLASCMILLLYVAYEWGYDKQFTDYGNTYVIYKNDHVSDRVYTNAWTPGVMAAEIREKISGVKYASRSTYPSSMLITYKRNSYKRQAVHTDPDFLKILDYKFLKGDRNTALKGVNSVILTETLAKTLFGDEDPIGKELKLDNKEPLRV
;
A
#
# COMPACT_ATOMS: atom_id res chain seq x y z
N MET A 1 16.65 -7.92 -51.69
CA MET A 1 17.75 -8.63 -50.99
C MET A 1 17.41 -8.95 -49.54
N PHE A 2 16.92 -8.00 -48.73
CA PHE A 2 16.59 -8.20 -47.30
C PHE A 2 15.59 -9.35 -47.03
N LYS A 3 14.50 -9.43 -47.80
CA LYS A 3 13.47 -10.50 -47.68
C LYS A 3 14.04 -11.90 -47.90
N LEU A 4 15.01 -12.04 -48.82
CA LEU A 4 15.63 -13.32 -49.14
C LEU A 4 16.58 -13.76 -48.01
N ASN A 5 17.43 -12.85 -47.53
CA ASN A 5 18.35 -13.13 -46.42
C ASN A 5 17.61 -13.50 -45.14
N PHE A 6 16.51 -12.80 -44.82
CA PHE A 6 15.68 -13.12 -43.66
C PHE A 6 15.02 -14.50 -43.78
N LYS A 7 14.50 -14.84 -44.96
CA LYS A 7 13.93 -16.18 -45.24
C LYS A 7 14.97 -17.29 -45.08
N ILE A 8 16.20 -17.06 -45.55
CA ILE A 8 17.30 -18.02 -45.43
C ILE A 8 17.70 -18.20 -43.96
N ALA A 9 17.83 -17.12 -43.19
CA ALA A 9 18.15 -17.18 -41.77
C ALA A 9 17.10 -17.99 -40.97
N LEU A 10 15.82 -17.72 -41.19
CA LEU A 10 14.73 -18.42 -40.50
C LEU A 10 14.69 -19.92 -40.83
N ARG A 11 14.94 -20.29 -42.10
CA ARG A 11 15.05 -21.70 -42.51
C ARG A 11 16.24 -22.38 -41.84
N ASN A 12 17.34 -21.67 -41.64
CA ASN A 12 18.53 -22.21 -40.99
C ASN A 12 18.33 -22.45 -39.49
N LEU A 13 17.61 -21.54 -38.81
CA LEU A 13 17.19 -21.72 -37.42
C LEU A 13 16.28 -22.95 -37.25
N TRP A 14 15.32 -23.14 -38.17
CA TRP A 14 14.43 -24.31 -38.16
C TRP A 14 15.12 -25.63 -38.50
N LYS A 15 16.20 -25.60 -39.30
CA LYS A 15 16.99 -26.79 -39.61
C LYS A 15 17.87 -27.21 -38.41
N ASN A 16 18.36 -26.26 -37.63
CA ASN A 16 19.23 -26.48 -36.46
C ASN A 16 18.49 -26.25 -35.14
N LYS A 17 17.42 -27.01 -34.88
CA LYS A 17 16.49 -26.77 -33.77
C LYS A 17 17.13 -26.82 -32.38
N GLY A 18 17.98 -27.82 -32.12
CA GLY A 18 18.63 -27.97 -30.79
C GLY A 18 19.57 -26.80 -30.46
N PHE A 19 20.46 -26.46 -31.40
CA PHE A 19 21.38 -25.33 -31.24
C PHE A 19 20.63 -23.99 -31.13
N THR A 20 19.59 -23.79 -31.92
CA THR A 20 18.74 -22.60 -31.85
C THR A 20 18.02 -22.52 -30.51
N LEU A 21 17.46 -23.63 -30.01
CA LEU A 21 16.74 -23.67 -28.74
C LEU A 21 17.65 -23.29 -27.56
N ILE A 22 18.88 -23.80 -27.52
CA ILE A 22 19.81 -23.49 -26.42
C ILE A 22 20.20 -22.00 -26.46
N ASN A 23 20.60 -21.48 -27.62
CA ASN A 23 21.08 -20.10 -27.72
C ASN A 23 19.96 -19.07 -27.58
N VAL A 24 18.85 -19.25 -28.30
CA VAL A 24 17.71 -18.33 -28.25
C VAL A 24 16.96 -18.49 -26.93
N GLY A 25 16.80 -19.73 -26.43
CA GLY A 25 16.17 -19.99 -25.15
C GLY A 25 16.96 -19.43 -23.98
N GLY A 26 18.29 -19.63 -23.96
CA GLY A 26 19.17 -19.04 -22.95
C GLY A 26 19.12 -17.51 -22.95
N LEU A 27 19.18 -16.89 -24.13
CA LEU A 27 19.03 -15.44 -24.27
C LEU A 27 17.65 -14.95 -23.81
N ALA A 28 16.58 -15.65 -24.20
CA ALA A 28 15.21 -15.31 -23.83
C ALA A 28 15.01 -15.39 -22.31
N ILE A 29 15.53 -16.43 -21.64
CA ILE A 29 15.47 -16.57 -20.18
C ILE A 29 16.29 -15.46 -19.49
N GLY A 30 17.47 -15.13 -20.01
CA GLY A 30 18.30 -14.04 -19.48
C GLY A 30 17.59 -12.68 -19.58
N LEU A 31 17.01 -12.38 -20.75
CA LEU A 31 16.23 -11.15 -20.96
C LEU A 31 14.98 -11.11 -20.10
N ALA A 32 14.23 -12.21 -20.01
CA ALA A 32 13.02 -12.29 -19.18
C ALA A 32 13.34 -12.06 -17.71
N SER A 33 14.40 -12.69 -17.18
CA SER A 33 14.87 -12.48 -15.81
C SER A 33 15.22 -11.01 -15.55
N CYS A 34 15.96 -10.39 -16.47
CA CYS A 34 16.32 -8.97 -16.38
C CYS A 34 15.07 -8.06 -16.41
N MET A 35 14.12 -8.33 -17.31
CA MET A 35 12.88 -7.56 -17.41
C MET A 35 12.01 -7.65 -16.16
N ILE A 36 11.92 -8.83 -15.53
CA ILE A 36 11.18 -8.99 -14.27
C ILE A 36 11.79 -8.15 -13.16
N LEU A 37 13.13 -8.14 -13.05
CA LEU A 37 13.83 -7.30 -12.07
C LEU A 37 13.61 -5.81 -12.34
N LEU A 38 13.68 -5.38 -13.60
CA LEU A 38 13.41 -3.98 -13.96
C LEU A 38 11.96 -3.57 -13.65
N LEU A 39 11.00 -4.45 -13.89
CA LEU A 39 9.60 -4.21 -13.56
C LEU A 39 9.41 -4.07 -12.05
N TYR A 40 10.09 -4.90 -11.26
CA TYR A 40 10.09 -4.80 -9.80
C TYR A 40 10.67 -3.47 -9.33
N VAL A 41 11.85 -3.06 -9.84
CA VAL A 41 12.46 -1.77 -9.50
C VAL A 41 11.55 -0.61 -9.90
N ALA A 42 10.92 -0.66 -11.07
CA ALA A 42 9.98 0.37 -11.52
C ALA A 42 8.75 0.46 -10.61
N TYR A 43 8.23 -0.68 -10.16
CA TYR A 43 7.15 -0.75 -9.19
C TYR A 43 7.55 -0.13 -7.85
N GLU A 44 8.69 -0.52 -7.28
CA GLU A 44 9.20 0.02 -6.01
C GLU A 44 9.43 1.54 -6.07
N TRP A 45 9.96 2.06 -7.19
CA TRP A 45 10.11 3.51 -7.37
C TRP A 45 8.75 4.24 -7.42
N GLY A 46 7.72 3.57 -7.95
CA GLY A 46 6.38 4.14 -8.11
C GLY A 46 5.48 4.03 -6.89
N TYR A 47 5.80 3.17 -5.92
CA TYR A 47 4.86 2.72 -4.88
C TYR A 47 4.26 3.87 -4.06
N ASP A 48 5.09 4.80 -3.58
CA ASP A 48 4.63 5.93 -2.76
C ASP A 48 4.08 7.11 -3.59
N LYS A 49 4.27 7.08 -4.92
CA LYS A 49 3.86 8.18 -5.83
C LYS A 49 2.37 8.15 -6.19
N GLN A 50 1.61 7.24 -5.60
CA GLN A 50 0.17 7.13 -5.83
C GLN A 50 -0.65 8.26 -5.21
N PHE A 51 -0.08 8.98 -4.22
CA PHE A 51 -0.76 10.08 -3.53
C PHE A 51 -0.48 11.42 -4.21
N THR A 52 -1.47 12.30 -4.27
CA THR A 52 -1.35 13.58 -5.02
C THR A 52 -0.19 14.45 -4.53
N ASP A 53 0.09 14.46 -3.22
CA ASP A 53 1.12 15.32 -2.61
C ASP A 53 2.31 14.50 -2.04
N TYR A 54 2.66 13.38 -2.68
CA TYR A 54 3.69 12.47 -2.20
C TYR A 54 5.05 13.16 -1.98
N GLY A 55 5.39 14.19 -2.78
CA GLY A 55 6.65 14.93 -2.67
C GLY A 55 6.76 15.84 -1.45
N ASN A 56 5.63 16.17 -0.81
CA ASN A 56 5.56 17.00 0.38
C ASN A 56 4.97 16.24 1.58
N THR A 57 4.91 14.90 1.49
CA THR A 57 4.43 14.03 2.56
C THR A 57 5.63 13.43 3.30
N TYR A 58 5.66 13.62 4.63
CA TYR A 58 6.79 13.21 5.47
C TYR A 58 6.31 12.35 6.63
N VAL A 59 7.11 11.33 6.97
CA VAL A 59 6.96 10.55 8.21
C VAL A 59 7.99 11.04 9.21
N ILE A 60 7.55 11.30 10.43
CA ILE A 60 8.41 11.86 11.47
C ILE A 60 9.02 10.74 12.29
N TYR A 61 10.33 10.81 12.45
CA TYR A 61 11.11 9.92 13.30
C TYR A 61 11.69 10.70 14.47
N LYS A 62 11.74 10.07 15.65
CA LYS A 62 12.45 10.57 16.82
C LYS A 62 13.80 9.88 16.95
N ASN A 63 14.79 10.63 17.42
CA ASN A 63 16.09 10.12 17.84
C ASN A 63 16.11 10.01 19.37
N ASP A 64 16.29 8.80 19.88
CA ASP A 64 16.52 8.53 21.29
C ASP A 64 18.02 8.38 21.53
N HIS A 65 18.55 9.19 22.42
CA HIS A 65 19.95 9.13 22.83
C HIS A 65 20.05 8.22 24.06
N VAL A 66 20.63 7.03 23.90
CA VAL A 66 20.84 6.07 24.99
C VAL A 66 22.33 5.76 25.07
N SER A 67 22.98 6.27 26.13
CA SER A 67 24.44 6.26 26.27
C SER A 67 25.12 6.87 25.03
N ASP A 68 26.10 6.19 24.43
CA ASP A 68 26.83 6.66 23.24
C ASP A 68 26.16 6.28 21.91
N ARG A 69 24.88 5.90 21.92
CA ARG A 69 24.15 5.46 20.72
C ARG A 69 22.90 6.28 20.48
N VAL A 70 22.61 6.51 19.20
CA VAL A 70 21.36 7.12 18.73
C VAL A 70 20.47 6.04 18.14
N TYR A 71 19.24 5.95 18.64
CA TYR A 71 18.20 5.05 18.14
C TYR A 71 17.10 5.86 17.47
N THR A 72 16.92 5.67 16.17
CA THR A 72 15.89 6.36 15.39
C THR A 72 14.65 5.48 15.23
N ASN A 73 13.47 5.97 15.61
CA ASN A 73 12.20 5.22 15.45
C ASN A 73 11.00 6.17 15.23
N ALA A 74 9.88 5.63 14.76
CA ALA A 74 8.67 6.41 14.48
C ALA A 74 7.66 6.44 15.64
N TRP A 75 8.05 6.06 16.87
CA TRP A 75 7.16 6.11 18.03
C TRP A 75 7.11 7.51 18.62
N THR A 76 6.33 8.39 18.03
CA THR A 76 6.24 9.78 18.47
C THR A 76 5.18 9.98 19.57
N PRO A 77 5.33 11.01 20.44
CA PRO A 77 4.29 11.38 21.40
C PRO A 77 2.96 11.69 20.69
N GLY A 78 1.84 11.25 21.26
CA GLY A 78 0.52 11.38 20.62
C GLY A 78 0.06 12.83 20.37
N VAL A 79 0.64 13.81 21.06
CA VAL A 79 0.38 15.25 20.87
C VAL A 79 1.18 15.87 19.72
N MET A 80 2.20 15.19 19.20
CA MET A 80 3.15 15.74 18.24
C MET A 80 2.48 16.24 16.95
N ALA A 81 1.49 15.52 16.42
CA ALA A 81 0.79 15.94 15.20
C ALA A 81 0.09 17.31 15.39
N ALA A 82 -0.56 17.52 16.52
CA ALA A 82 -1.23 18.79 16.84
C ALA A 82 -0.21 19.93 17.01
N GLU A 83 0.85 19.68 17.79
CA GLU A 83 1.93 20.64 18.04
C GLU A 83 2.64 21.07 16.75
N ILE A 84 2.91 20.13 15.84
CA ILE A 84 3.56 20.41 14.57
C ILE A 84 2.69 21.29 13.68
N ARG A 85 1.39 20.98 13.61
CA ARG A 85 0.44 21.77 12.84
C ARG A 85 0.32 23.20 13.38
N GLU A 86 0.46 23.40 14.69
CA GLU A 86 0.38 24.72 15.32
C GLU A 86 1.69 25.52 15.21
N LYS A 87 2.83 24.86 15.45
CA LYS A 87 4.13 25.53 15.64
C LYS A 87 5.01 25.57 14.39
N ILE A 88 4.79 24.68 13.43
CA ILE A 88 5.61 24.62 12.21
C ILE A 88 4.84 25.27 11.06
N SER A 89 5.30 26.45 10.64
CA SER A 89 4.76 27.16 9.48
C SER A 89 4.90 26.32 8.20
N GLY A 90 3.84 26.26 7.39
CA GLY A 90 3.81 25.54 6.12
C GLY A 90 3.25 24.13 6.20
N VAL A 91 3.01 23.58 7.40
CA VAL A 91 2.33 22.28 7.56
C VAL A 91 0.83 22.44 7.37
N LYS A 92 0.30 21.92 6.26
CA LYS A 92 -1.13 22.00 5.93
C LYS A 92 -1.98 21.00 6.73
N TYR A 93 -1.49 19.78 6.87
CA TYR A 93 -2.15 18.69 7.61
C TYR A 93 -1.11 17.90 8.40
N ALA A 94 -1.51 17.39 9.56
CA ALA A 94 -0.70 16.49 10.37
C ALA A 94 -1.61 15.43 10.98
N SER A 95 -1.15 14.18 11.01
CA SER A 95 -1.89 13.07 11.58
C SER A 95 -0.93 12.14 12.29
N ARG A 96 -1.38 11.51 13.36
CA ARG A 96 -0.70 10.32 13.91
C ARG A 96 -1.33 9.06 13.35
N SER A 97 -0.57 7.98 13.34
CA SER A 97 -1.08 6.64 13.09
C SER A 97 -0.36 5.63 13.97
N THR A 98 -1.03 4.54 14.32
CA THR A 98 -0.35 3.37 14.89
C THR A 98 0.44 2.63 13.81
N TYR A 99 1.38 1.80 14.22
CA TYR A 99 1.90 0.78 13.31
C TYR A 99 0.79 -0.21 12.93
N PRO A 100 0.80 -0.75 11.71
CA PRO A 100 -0.09 -1.83 11.33
C PRO A 100 0.03 -2.99 12.32
N SER A 101 -1.10 -3.38 12.90
CA SER A 101 -1.16 -4.57 13.76
C SER A 101 -2.32 -5.47 13.35
N SER A 102 -2.15 -6.76 13.61
CA SER A 102 -3.13 -7.78 13.26
C SER A 102 -4.29 -7.75 14.26
N MET A 103 -5.44 -7.25 13.83
CA MET A 103 -6.65 -7.12 14.64
C MET A 103 -7.75 -8.06 14.11
N LEU A 104 -8.57 -8.61 15.00
CA LEU A 104 -9.71 -9.45 14.61
C LEU A 104 -10.90 -8.56 14.27
N ILE A 105 -11.36 -8.61 13.02
CA ILE A 105 -12.57 -7.93 12.57
C ILE A 105 -13.67 -8.97 12.37
N THR A 106 -14.78 -8.80 13.08
CA THR A 106 -15.91 -9.72 13.06
C THR A 106 -17.18 -9.02 12.57
N TYR A 107 -17.84 -9.62 11.58
CA TYR A 107 -19.19 -9.29 11.15
C TYR A 107 -20.06 -10.55 11.19
N LYS A 108 -21.12 -10.56 12.00
CA LYS A 108 -21.96 -11.75 12.22
C LYS A 108 -21.12 -12.98 12.60
N ARG A 109 -21.02 -13.99 11.72
CA ARG A 109 -20.23 -15.22 11.92
C ARG A 109 -18.87 -15.19 11.21
N ASN A 110 -18.60 -14.14 10.43
CA ASN A 110 -17.40 -13.99 9.64
C ASN A 110 -16.35 -13.22 10.45
N SER A 111 -15.27 -13.89 10.82
CA SER A 111 -14.20 -13.33 11.63
C SER A 111 -12.86 -13.50 10.93
N TYR A 112 -12.16 -12.40 10.71
CA TYR A 112 -10.86 -12.41 10.02
C TYR A 112 -9.86 -11.51 10.73
N LYS A 113 -8.64 -12.02 10.90
CA LYS A 113 -7.51 -11.18 11.30
C LYS A 113 -6.99 -10.40 10.10
N ARG A 114 -6.85 -9.08 10.24
CA ARG A 114 -6.33 -8.18 9.22
C ARG A 114 -5.43 -7.14 9.84
N GLN A 115 -4.46 -6.67 9.07
CA GLN A 115 -3.66 -5.52 9.45
C GLN A 115 -4.56 -4.29 9.45
N ALA A 116 -4.57 -3.58 10.57
CA ALA A 116 -5.34 -2.37 10.77
C ALA A 116 -4.47 -1.30 11.44
N VAL A 117 -4.84 -0.05 11.22
CA VAL A 117 -4.18 1.13 11.79
C VAL A 117 -5.24 2.03 12.41
N HIS A 118 -4.93 2.59 13.57
CA HIS A 118 -5.68 3.71 14.12
C HIS A 118 -5.04 5.00 13.64
N THR A 119 -5.85 5.98 13.28
CA THR A 119 -5.35 7.23 12.69
C THR A 119 -6.33 8.38 12.91
N ASP A 120 -5.84 9.62 12.78
CA ASP A 120 -6.68 10.81 12.87
C ASP A 120 -7.38 11.11 11.53
N PRO A 121 -8.45 11.94 11.50
CA PRO A 121 -9.15 12.29 10.25
C PRO A 121 -8.28 12.94 9.18
N ASP A 122 -7.27 13.71 9.60
CA ASP A 122 -6.36 14.40 8.68
C ASP A 122 -5.47 13.40 7.90
N PHE A 123 -5.34 12.15 8.35
CA PHE A 123 -4.67 11.08 7.61
C PHE A 123 -5.21 10.91 6.20
N LEU A 124 -6.54 10.96 6.06
CA LEU A 124 -7.19 10.84 4.77
C LEU A 124 -6.97 12.05 3.90
N LYS A 125 -6.58 13.21 4.44
CA LYS A 125 -6.25 14.40 3.65
C LYS A 125 -4.81 14.35 3.15
N ILE A 126 -3.92 13.75 3.95
CA ILE A 126 -2.52 13.50 3.60
C ILE A 126 -2.42 12.38 2.57
N LEU A 127 -2.99 11.21 2.89
CA LEU A 127 -3.05 10.05 2.00
C LEU A 127 -4.43 10.02 1.34
N ASP A 128 -4.49 10.49 0.11
CA ASP A 128 -5.72 10.78 -0.61
C ASP A 128 -6.35 9.56 -1.29
N TYR A 129 -6.57 8.50 -0.51
CA TYR A 129 -7.21 7.28 -0.96
C TYR A 129 -8.52 7.54 -1.70
N LYS A 130 -8.73 6.76 -2.77
CA LYS A 130 -9.97 6.75 -3.54
C LYS A 130 -11.06 6.01 -2.75
N PHE A 131 -12.11 6.73 -2.38
CA PHE A 131 -13.29 6.15 -1.75
C PHE A 131 -14.21 5.57 -2.82
N LEU A 132 -14.62 4.31 -2.65
CA LEU A 132 -15.61 3.66 -3.52
C LEU A 132 -17.04 3.93 -3.04
N LYS A 133 -17.23 4.02 -1.71
CA LYS A 133 -18.50 4.29 -1.03
C LYS A 133 -18.25 5.13 0.24
N GLY A 134 -19.27 5.85 0.70
CA GLY A 134 -19.20 6.71 1.88
C GLY A 134 -18.61 8.10 1.60
N ASP A 135 -18.38 8.89 2.66
CA ASP A 135 -17.83 10.25 2.57
C ASP A 135 -16.52 10.36 3.36
N ARG A 136 -15.44 10.68 2.64
CA ARG A 136 -14.08 10.88 3.16
C ARG A 136 -13.99 11.97 4.23
N ASN A 137 -14.86 12.99 4.18
CA ASN A 137 -14.83 14.12 5.12
C ASN A 137 -15.47 13.79 6.47
N THR A 138 -16.25 12.71 6.54
CA THR A 138 -16.96 12.30 7.76
C THR A 138 -16.50 10.95 8.29
N ALA A 139 -15.86 10.12 7.47
CA ALA A 139 -15.54 8.72 7.76
C ALA A 139 -14.72 8.46 9.03
N LEU A 140 -13.90 9.40 9.50
CA LEU A 140 -13.09 9.26 10.73
C LEU A 140 -13.45 10.24 11.85
N LYS A 141 -14.55 11.00 11.71
CA LYS A 141 -14.96 11.96 12.75
C LYS A 141 -15.59 11.30 13.98
N GLY A 142 -16.07 10.06 13.85
CA GLY A 142 -16.64 9.30 14.96
C GLY A 142 -15.56 8.58 15.77
N VAL A 143 -15.80 8.38 17.06
CA VAL A 143 -14.84 7.69 17.95
C VAL A 143 -14.64 6.23 17.54
N ASN A 144 -15.68 5.59 17.01
CA ASN A 144 -15.67 4.18 16.61
C ASN A 144 -16.01 4.00 15.12
N SER A 145 -15.56 4.90 14.27
CA SER A 145 -15.73 4.74 12.82
C SER A 145 -14.57 3.99 12.19
N VAL A 146 -14.84 3.17 11.17
CA VAL A 146 -13.82 2.37 10.49
C VAL A 146 -13.98 2.43 8.98
N ILE A 147 -12.84 2.48 8.29
CA ILE A 147 -12.79 2.40 6.83
C ILE A 147 -12.27 1.02 6.45
N LEU A 148 -12.96 0.37 5.52
CA LEU A 148 -12.58 -0.94 5.01
C LEU A 148 -12.02 -0.81 3.59
N THR A 149 -11.01 -1.62 3.29
CA THR A 149 -10.63 -1.87 1.90
C THR A 149 -11.75 -2.65 1.20
N GLU A 150 -11.87 -2.48 -0.12
CA GLU A 150 -12.87 -3.18 -0.93
C GLU A 150 -12.80 -4.70 -0.71
N THR A 151 -11.60 -5.26 -0.74
CA THR A 151 -11.38 -6.69 -0.53
C THR A 151 -11.88 -7.16 0.84
N LEU A 152 -11.65 -6.37 1.91
CA LEU A 152 -12.11 -6.72 3.24
C LEU A 152 -13.63 -6.59 3.37
N ALA A 153 -14.21 -5.52 2.82
CA ALA A 153 -15.65 -5.34 2.78
C ALA A 153 -16.34 -6.52 2.06
N LYS A 154 -15.86 -6.91 0.88
CA LYS A 154 -16.38 -8.06 0.14
C LYS A 154 -16.22 -9.38 0.90
N THR A 155 -15.11 -9.56 1.61
CA THR A 155 -14.87 -10.77 2.42
C THR A 155 -15.83 -10.85 3.61
N LEU A 156 -16.14 -9.73 4.26
CA LEU A 156 -16.99 -9.69 5.45
C LEU A 156 -18.49 -9.73 5.08
N PHE A 157 -18.89 -8.93 4.10
CA PHE A 157 -20.29 -8.65 3.77
C PHE A 157 -20.80 -9.39 2.52
N GLY A 158 -19.92 -9.97 1.71
CA GLY A 158 -20.30 -10.53 0.40
C GLY A 158 -20.81 -9.42 -0.51
N ASP A 159 -22.06 -9.55 -0.97
CA ASP A 159 -22.76 -8.56 -1.79
C ASP A 159 -23.62 -7.59 -0.96
N GLU A 160 -23.65 -7.71 0.37
CA GLU A 160 -24.37 -6.79 1.27
C GLU A 160 -23.66 -5.41 1.31
N ASP A 161 -24.44 -4.32 1.33
CA ASP A 161 -23.88 -2.97 1.46
C ASP A 161 -23.33 -2.74 2.88
N PRO A 162 -22.02 -2.43 3.02
CA PRO A 162 -21.40 -2.33 4.35
C PRO A 162 -21.71 -1.00 5.07
N ILE A 163 -22.13 0.05 4.35
CA ILE A 163 -22.28 1.40 4.92
C ILE A 163 -23.31 1.42 6.04
N GLY A 164 -22.93 2.01 7.19
CA GLY A 164 -23.79 2.14 8.37
C GLY A 164 -23.95 0.86 9.18
N LYS A 165 -23.31 -0.25 8.78
CA LYS A 165 -23.31 -1.51 9.52
C LYS A 165 -22.29 -1.47 10.65
N GLU A 166 -22.56 -2.29 11.66
CA GLU A 166 -21.69 -2.45 12.82
C GLU A 166 -20.83 -3.72 12.69
N LEU A 167 -19.56 -3.59 13.04
CA LEU A 167 -18.55 -4.63 13.14
C LEU A 167 -18.08 -4.72 14.59
N LYS A 168 -17.39 -5.81 14.95
CA LYS A 168 -16.69 -5.92 16.22
C LYS A 168 -15.19 -6.01 15.99
N LEU A 169 -14.44 -5.14 16.67
CA LEU A 169 -13.00 -5.23 16.81
C LEU A 169 -12.67 -6.10 18.03
N ASP A 170 -11.86 -7.13 17.82
CA ASP A 170 -11.42 -8.09 18.85
C ASP A 170 -12.58 -8.69 19.67
N ASN A 171 -13.74 -8.84 19.02
CA ASN A 171 -15.01 -9.29 19.61
C ASN A 171 -15.50 -8.45 20.81
N LYS A 172 -14.98 -7.23 21.00
CA LYS A 172 -15.29 -6.36 22.13
C LYS A 172 -15.87 -5.02 21.70
N GLU A 173 -15.16 -4.30 20.84
CA GLU A 173 -15.47 -2.91 20.55
C GLU A 173 -16.33 -2.79 19.29
N PRO A 174 -17.52 -2.17 19.36
CA PRO A 174 -18.34 -1.95 18.17
C PRO A 174 -17.72 -0.86 17.31
N LEU A 175 -17.53 -1.14 16.02
CA LEU A 175 -17.09 -0.19 15.01
C LEU A 175 -18.19 -0.01 13.96
N ARG A 176 -18.35 1.21 13.46
CA ARG A 176 -19.33 1.56 12.42
C ARG A 176 -18.62 1.87 11.11
N VAL A 177 -19.05 1.20 10.04
CA VAL A 177 -18.54 1.40 8.68
C VAL A 177 -19.17 2.63 8.03
#